data_AF-A0AAW1QWI1-F1
#
_entry.id   AF-A0AAW1QWI1-F1
#
_cell.length_a   1.000
_cell.length_b   1.000
_cell.length_c   1.000
_cell.angle_alpha   90.00
_cell.angle_beta   90.00
_cell.angle_gamma   90.00
#
_symmetry.space_group_name_H-M   'P 1'
#
loop_
_entity.id
_entity.type
_entity.pdbx_description
1 polymer ?
#
loop_
_entity_poly.entity_id
_entity_poly.type
_entity_poly.pdbx_seq_one_letter_code
_entity_poly.pdbx_strand_id
1 'polypeptide(L)'
;MGASMAFCSTLPLAARPHAGRWAAPPAADTVTIPGGKGKAVRMKKGDTIKITNTHGTQVVDFWAFSTEEGEWGREIMSMHHTRNALQRMTPQAGDMLYTASMKPIMAFLEDSGPGVHDTTAAACSYGLYVLQIGEEAAQEHDSCTNNLYNALAELGLALAEDPRSGYYTPAPFNLWMNVAPEPDESGYACLPPAPVGSREGNGRYPRDVHFQAVAACVGPRAPVPRGA
;
A
#
# COMPACT_ATOMS: atom_id res chain seq x y z
N MET A 1 16.64 -3.85 7.72
CA MET A 1 15.31 -3.43 8.22
C MET A 1 14.31 -3.57 7.08
N GLY A 2 13.06 -3.92 7.32
CA GLY A 2 12.07 -4.10 6.24
C GLY A 2 10.63 -4.30 6.73
N ALA A 3 9.69 -4.35 5.78
CA ALA A 3 8.29 -4.73 6.02
C ALA A 3 8.08 -6.20 5.64
N SER A 4 6.95 -6.80 6.03
CA SER A 4 6.59 -8.15 5.59
C SER A 4 5.14 -8.20 5.15
N MET A 5 4.86 -8.80 4.00
CA MET A 5 3.51 -9.07 3.50
C MET A 5 3.21 -10.55 3.64
N ALA A 6 1.98 -10.93 3.95
CA ALA A 6 1.57 -12.33 3.99
C ALA A 6 0.16 -12.54 3.47
N PHE A 7 -0.05 -13.70 2.83
CA PHE A 7 -1.25 -14.01 2.06
C PHE A 7 -2.13 -15.05 2.76
N CYS A 8 -3.44 -14.92 2.61
CA CYS A 8 -4.37 -16.00 2.89
C CYS A 8 -5.41 -16.05 1.78
N SER A 9 -5.47 -17.19 1.08
CA SER A 9 -6.53 -17.46 0.11
C SER A 9 -7.77 -18.01 0.81
N THR A 10 -8.95 -17.57 0.37
CA THR A 10 -10.30 -17.97 0.81
C THR A 10 -10.83 -17.43 2.14
N LEU A 11 -11.64 -16.35 2.05
CA LEU A 11 -12.86 -16.17 2.85
C LEU A 11 -13.97 -15.62 1.93
N PRO A 12 -15.21 -16.13 1.98
CA PRO A 12 -16.29 -15.68 1.10
C PRO A 12 -16.82 -14.28 1.46
N LEU A 13 -17.16 -13.50 0.44
CA LEU A 13 -17.59 -12.08 0.50
C LEU A 13 -18.94 -11.82 1.21
N ALA A 14 -19.53 -12.83 1.86
CA ALA A 14 -20.94 -12.86 2.28
C ALA A 14 -21.15 -12.79 3.80
N ALA A 15 -20.34 -12.00 4.50
CA ALA A 15 -20.64 -11.51 5.84
C ALA A 15 -19.94 -10.16 6.03
N ARG A 16 -20.51 -9.26 6.86
CA ARG A 16 -19.69 -8.21 7.47
C ARG A 16 -18.56 -8.91 8.21
N PRO A 17 -17.28 -8.55 8.00
CA PRO A 17 -16.19 -9.17 8.72
C PRO A 17 -16.43 -8.96 10.22
N HIS A 18 -16.63 -10.05 10.97
CA HIS A 18 -16.62 -9.98 12.42
C HIS A 18 -15.26 -9.43 12.87
N ALA A 19 -15.26 -8.57 13.89
CA ALA A 19 -14.04 -8.04 14.52
C ALA A 19 -13.30 -9.11 15.36
N GLY A 20 -13.09 -10.29 14.78
CA GLY A 20 -12.35 -11.40 15.36
C GLY A 20 -10.94 -11.44 14.80
N ARG A 21 -9.96 -11.13 15.65
CA ARG A 21 -8.52 -11.15 15.36
C ARG A 21 -8.12 -12.22 14.34
N TRP A 22 -7.57 -11.79 13.21
CA TRP A 22 -6.96 -12.70 12.25
C TRP A 22 -5.88 -13.59 12.88
N ALA A 23 -5.90 -14.88 12.59
CA ALA A 23 -4.77 -15.77 12.83
C ALA A 23 -3.56 -15.35 11.98
N ALA A 24 -2.34 -15.53 12.48
CA ALA A 24 -1.16 -15.28 11.65
C ALA A 24 -1.15 -16.25 10.45
N PRO A 25 -1.01 -15.78 9.20
CA PRO A 25 -0.88 -16.66 8.04
C PRO A 25 0.38 -17.53 8.14
N PRO A 26 0.43 -18.68 7.45
CA PRO A 26 1.59 -19.56 7.47
C PRO A 26 2.87 -18.83 7.02
N ALA A 27 4.01 -19.13 7.67
CA ALA A 27 5.29 -18.53 7.31
C ALA A 27 5.71 -18.80 5.85
N ALA A 28 5.20 -19.87 5.23
CA ALA A 28 5.42 -20.20 3.82
C ALA A 28 4.76 -19.19 2.85
N ASP A 29 3.70 -18.50 3.28
CA ASP A 29 2.95 -17.51 2.50
C ASP A 29 3.37 -16.07 2.83
N THR A 30 4.56 -15.89 3.42
CA THR A 30 5.09 -14.61 3.91
C THR A 30 6.29 -14.14 3.08
N VAL A 31 6.24 -12.91 2.59
CA VAL A 31 7.29 -12.25 1.79
C VAL A 31 7.83 -11.04 2.54
N THR A 32 9.11 -11.08 2.89
CA THR A 32 9.82 -9.94 3.47
C THR A 32 10.27 -8.97 2.37
N ILE A 33 9.94 -7.70 2.52
CA ILE A 33 10.34 -6.60 1.63
C ILE A 33 11.50 -5.86 2.31
N PRO A 34 12.72 -5.88 1.75
CA PRO A 34 13.84 -5.11 2.27
C PRO A 34 13.53 -3.60 2.28
N GLY A 35 14.06 -2.89 3.28
CA GLY A 35 13.98 -1.43 3.33
C GLY A 35 14.54 -0.79 2.07
N GLY A 36 13.88 0.25 1.58
CA GLY A 36 14.22 0.89 0.30
C GLY A 36 13.81 0.10 -0.95
N LYS A 37 13.09 -1.03 -0.83
CA LYS A 37 12.62 -1.84 -1.98
C LYS A 37 11.10 -1.97 -2.00
N GLY A 38 10.55 -2.25 -3.18
CA GLY A 38 9.13 -2.52 -3.39
C GLY A 38 8.84 -4.01 -3.62
N LYS A 39 7.57 -4.40 -3.53
CA LYS A 39 7.06 -5.69 -4.02
C LYS A 39 5.61 -5.56 -4.44
N ALA A 40 5.23 -6.29 -5.50
CA ALA A 40 3.88 -6.32 -6.04
C ALA A 40 3.39 -7.78 -6.11
N VAL A 41 2.10 -8.00 -5.85
CA VAL A 41 1.57 -9.31 -5.43
C VAL A 41 0.18 -9.63 -6.02
N ARG A 42 -0.08 -10.87 -6.48
CA ARG A 42 -1.36 -11.21 -7.17
C ARG A 42 -2.39 -11.55 -6.14
N MET A 43 -3.53 -10.91 -6.29
CA MET A 43 -4.74 -11.19 -5.55
C MET A 43 -5.81 -11.54 -6.58
N LYS A 44 -6.82 -12.27 -6.14
CA LYS A 44 -8.12 -12.40 -6.79
C LYS A 44 -9.15 -11.71 -5.90
N LYS A 45 -10.33 -11.45 -6.45
CA LYS A 45 -11.49 -11.04 -5.65
C LYS A 45 -11.73 -12.01 -4.49
N GLY A 46 -11.75 -11.49 -3.27
CA GLY A 46 -11.87 -12.26 -2.02
C GLY A 46 -10.54 -12.70 -1.39
N ASP A 47 -9.41 -12.64 -2.11
CA ASP A 47 -8.09 -12.87 -1.50
C ASP A 47 -7.73 -11.73 -0.55
N THR A 48 -6.83 -12.05 0.40
CA THR A 48 -6.51 -11.19 1.52
C THR A 48 -5.01 -11.01 1.67
N ILE A 49 -4.60 -9.81 2.11
CA ILE A 49 -3.20 -9.45 2.34
C ILE A 49 -3.07 -8.77 3.70
N LYS A 50 -2.12 -9.26 4.50
CA LYS A 50 -1.65 -8.62 5.72
C LYS A 50 -0.32 -7.94 5.45
N ILE A 51 -0.18 -6.67 5.81
CA ILE A 51 1.09 -5.93 5.79
C ILE A 51 1.52 -5.69 7.23
N THR A 52 2.69 -6.23 7.59
CA THR A 52 3.26 -6.29 8.94
C THR A 52 4.48 -5.37 9.04
N ASN A 53 4.40 -4.35 9.89
CA ASN A 53 5.50 -3.44 10.19
C ASN A 53 6.46 -4.06 11.21
N THR A 54 7.39 -4.89 10.75
CA THR A 54 8.22 -5.76 11.61
C THR A 54 9.07 -5.03 12.66
N HIS A 55 9.38 -3.74 12.44
CA HIS A 55 10.17 -2.91 13.36
C HIS A 55 9.37 -1.75 13.98
N GLY A 56 8.09 -1.58 13.61
CA GLY A 56 7.17 -0.59 14.17
C GLY A 56 7.39 0.88 13.76
N THR A 57 8.38 1.18 12.90
CA THR A 57 8.72 2.55 12.44
C THR A 57 8.80 2.70 10.92
N GLN A 58 8.66 1.63 10.15
CA GLN A 58 8.70 1.72 8.69
C GLN A 58 7.40 2.37 8.18
N VAL A 59 7.48 3.29 7.22
CA VAL A 59 6.33 3.73 6.43
C VAL A 59 6.27 2.91 5.13
N VAL A 60 5.07 2.65 4.61
CA VAL A 60 4.88 1.87 3.38
C VAL A 60 3.87 2.54 2.47
N ASP A 61 4.34 3.03 1.33
CA ASP A 61 3.49 3.44 0.21
C ASP A 61 2.76 2.21 -0.35
N PHE A 62 1.43 2.23 -0.33
CA PHE A 62 0.58 1.13 -0.79
C PHE A 62 -0.29 1.54 -1.98
N TRP A 63 -0.39 0.63 -2.96
CA TRP A 63 -1.20 0.79 -4.17
C TRP A 63 -1.99 -0.49 -4.47
N ALA A 64 -3.13 -0.31 -5.15
CA ALA A 64 -3.87 -1.41 -5.78
C ALA A 64 -4.28 -1.01 -7.21
N PHE A 65 -4.26 -1.98 -8.11
CA PHE A 65 -4.57 -1.83 -9.53
C PHE A 65 -5.55 -2.94 -9.94
N SER A 66 -6.59 -2.60 -10.69
CA SER A 66 -7.41 -3.61 -11.36
C SER A 66 -6.63 -4.23 -12.52
N THR A 67 -6.87 -5.52 -12.77
CA THR A 67 -6.46 -6.20 -14.01
C THR A 67 -7.63 -6.91 -14.66
N GLU A 68 -8.87 -6.45 -14.40
CA GLU A 68 -9.98 -6.86 -15.24
C GLU A 68 -9.73 -6.37 -16.69
N GLU A 69 -10.32 -7.05 -17.66
CA GLU A 69 -10.01 -6.82 -19.07
C GLU A 69 -10.37 -5.38 -19.48
N GLY A 70 -9.39 -4.65 -20.02
CA GLY A 70 -9.52 -3.23 -20.37
C GLY A 70 -9.41 -2.23 -19.20
N GLU A 71 -9.19 -2.69 -17.97
CA GLU A 71 -9.08 -1.81 -16.79
C GLU A 71 -7.65 -1.42 -16.40
N TRP A 72 -6.63 -2.15 -16.89
CA TRP A 72 -5.23 -1.91 -16.57
C TRP A 72 -4.78 -0.47 -16.87
N GLY A 73 -4.08 0.16 -15.92
CA GLY A 73 -3.63 1.55 -16.02
C GLY A 73 -4.74 2.61 -15.97
N ARG A 74 -6.01 2.20 -15.85
CA ARG A 74 -7.18 3.10 -15.80
C ARG A 74 -7.88 3.04 -14.44
N GLU A 75 -8.12 1.83 -13.95
CA GLU A 75 -8.76 1.58 -12.66
C GLU A 75 -7.69 1.35 -11.59
N ILE A 76 -7.17 2.47 -11.10
CA ILE A 76 -6.13 2.52 -10.07
C ILE A 76 -6.76 3.04 -8.78
N MET A 77 -6.38 2.46 -7.64
CA MET A 77 -6.73 2.96 -6.31
C MET A 77 -6.36 4.45 -6.19
N SER A 78 -7.32 5.28 -5.82
CA SER A 78 -7.20 6.73 -5.84
C SER A 78 -7.58 7.30 -4.47
N MET A 79 -6.59 7.90 -3.80
CA MET A 79 -6.79 8.46 -2.47
C MET A 79 -7.74 9.66 -2.44
N HIS A 80 -7.72 10.55 -3.43
CA HIS A 80 -8.66 11.68 -3.45
C HIS A 80 -10.12 11.23 -3.70
N HIS A 81 -10.34 10.23 -4.56
CA HIS A 81 -11.66 9.61 -4.72
C HIS A 81 -12.11 8.87 -3.44
N THR A 82 -11.19 8.17 -2.78
CA THR A 82 -11.45 7.50 -1.50
C THR A 82 -11.83 8.51 -0.40
N ARG A 83 -11.10 9.64 -0.27
CA ARG A 83 -11.47 10.72 0.65
C ARG A 83 -12.86 11.29 0.37
N ASN A 84 -13.19 11.49 -0.91
CA ASN A 84 -14.52 11.97 -1.32
C ASN A 84 -15.63 10.94 -1.03
N ALA A 85 -15.37 9.64 -1.22
CA ALA A 85 -16.33 8.58 -0.91
C ALA A 85 -16.60 8.45 0.60
N LEU A 86 -15.55 8.57 1.42
CA LEU A 86 -15.63 8.39 2.89
C LEU A 86 -15.93 9.68 3.65
N GLN A 87 -15.85 10.85 3.00
CA GLN A 87 -15.87 12.18 3.61
C GLN A 87 -14.87 12.32 4.78
N ARG A 88 -13.68 11.73 4.63
CA ARG A 88 -12.63 11.67 5.67
C ARG A 88 -11.24 11.68 5.04
N MET A 89 -10.26 12.28 5.72
CA MET A 89 -8.88 12.37 5.22
C MET A 89 -8.14 11.03 5.20
N THR A 90 -8.43 10.14 6.16
CA THR A 90 -7.78 8.83 6.30
C THR A 90 -8.82 7.72 6.44
N PRO A 91 -8.73 6.63 5.62
CA PRO A 91 -9.53 5.43 5.79
C PRO A 91 -9.30 4.75 7.15
N GLN A 92 -10.30 4.05 7.64
CA GLN A 92 -10.29 3.26 8.88
C GLN A 92 -10.66 1.80 8.59
N ALA A 93 -10.37 0.90 9.54
CA ALA A 93 -10.81 -0.48 9.47
C ALA A 93 -12.35 -0.55 9.38
N GLY A 94 -12.86 -1.26 8.37
CA GLY A 94 -14.26 -1.31 7.95
C GLY A 94 -14.58 -0.50 6.68
N ASP A 95 -13.70 0.42 6.25
CA ASP A 95 -13.93 1.23 5.05
C ASP A 95 -13.53 0.51 3.74
N MET A 96 -14.05 1.03 2.64
CA MET A 96 -13.64 0.66 1.28
C MET A 96 -12.65 1.69 0.71
N LEU A 97 -11.68 1.23 -0.07
CA LEU A 97 -10.82 2.05 -0.91
C LEU A 97 -11.35 2.03 -2.35
N TYR A 98 -11.24 3.14 -3.06
CA TYR A 98 -11.92 3.36 -4.35
C TYR A 98 -10.96 3.68 -5.49
N THR A 99 -11.35 3.37 -6.72
CA THR A 99 -10.66 3.79 -7.94
C THR A 99 -11.07 5.20 -8.38
N ALA A 100 -10.41 5.73 -9.42
CA ALA A 100 -10.81 6.97 -10.08
C ALA A 100 -12.25 6.94 -10.64
N SER A 101 -12.75 5.77 -11.06
CA SER A 101 -14.15 5.59 -11.50
C SER A 101 -15.13 5.34 -10.34
N MET A 102 -14.73 5.62 -9.08
CA MET A 102 -15.51 5.37 -7.86
C MET A 102 -15.92 3.88 -7.66
N LYS A 103 -15.19 2.93 -8.26
CA LYS A 103 -15.38 1.49 -8.00
C LYS A 103 -14.62 1.08 -6.73
N PRO A 104 -15.20 0.26 -5.83
CA PRO A 104 -14.44 -0.31 -4.72
C PRO A 104 -13.37 -1.28 -5.22
N ILE A 105 -12.12 -1.10 -4.81
CA ILE A 105 -10.96 -1.92 -5.24
C ILE A 105 -10.41 -2.81 -4.12
N MET A 106 -10.35 -2.29 -2.90
CA MET A 106 -9.91 -2.99 -1.69
C MET A 106 -10.85 -2.67 -0.52
N ALA A 107 -11.07 -3.62 0.38
CA ALA A 107 -11.64 -3.37 1.70
C ALA A 107 -10.51 -3.28 2.74
N PHE A 108 -10.53 -2.28 3.61
CA PHE A 108 -9.61 -2.16 4.75
C PHE A 108 -10.24 -2.88 5.94
N LEU A 109 -9.68 -4.02 6.35
CA LEU A 109 -10.35 -4.94 7.28
C LEU A 109 -9.94 -4.74 8.75
N GLU A 110 -8.65 -4.62 9.03
CA GLU A 110 -8.10 -4.44 10.37
C GLU A 110 -6.91 -3.48 10.34
N ASP A 111 -6.76 -2.65 11.39
CA ASP A 111 -5.51 -1.96 11.75
C ASP A 111 -5.23 -2.25 13.23
N SER A 112 -4.07 -2.83 13.54
CA SER A 112 -3.59 -3.00 14.92
C SER A 112 -2.76 -1.82 15.44
N GLY A 113 -2.44 -0.86 14.55
CA GLY A 113 -1.77 0.39 14.86
C GLY A 113 -2.71 1.48 15.40
N PRO A 114 -2.21 2.72 15.51
CA PRO A 114 -2.96 3.84 16.06
C PRO A 114 -3.93 4.51 15.06
N GLY A 115 -4.23 3.92 13.90
CA GLY A 115 -5.07 4.55 12.87
C GLY A 115 -4.43 5.71 12.11
N VAL A 116 -3.13 5.92 12.28
CA VAL A 116 -2.39 7.03 11.63
C VAL A 116 -1.77 6.55 10.33
N HIS A 117 -2.29 7.06 9.23
CA HIS A 117 -1.83 6.84 7.85
C HIS A 117 -2.10 8.12 7.05
N ASP A 118 -1.25 8.42 6.08
CA ASP A 118 -1.44 9.56 5.18
C ASP A 118 -2.03 9.14 3.82
N THR A 119 -2.73 10.07 3.18
CA THR A 119 -3.30 9.91 1.84
C THR A 119 -2.99 11.10 0.92
N THR A 120 -2.18 12.05 1.38
CA THR A 120 -1.99 13.38 0.78
C THR A 120 -0.61 13.60 0.19
N ALA A 121 0.44 13.02 0.77
CA ALA A 121 1.79 13.10 0.25
C ALA A 121 1.95 12.20 -1.00
N ALA A 122 2.65 12.72 -2.01
CA ALA A 122 3.10 11.92 -3.13
C ALA A 122 4.19 10.94 -2.69
N ALA A 123 4.31 9.82 -3.41
CA ALA A 123 5.45 8.91 -3.24
C ALA A 123 6.78 9.64 -3.46
N CYS A 124 7.81 9.29 -2.70
CA CYS A 124 9.13 9.85 -2.93
C CYS A 124 9.68 9.39 -4.29
N SER A 125 10.39 10.30 -4.95
CA SER A 125 10.86 10.16 -6.34
C SER A 125 12.22 10.84 -6.50
N TYR A 126 12.96 10.51 -7.56
CA TYR A 126 14.22 11.20 -7.88
C TYR A 126 14.04 12.72 -7.95
N GLY A 127 13.01 13.21 -8.63
CA GLY A 127 12.72 14.65 -8.72
C GLY A 127 12.45 15.31 -7.37
N LEU A 128 11.80 14.61 -6.42
CA LEU A 128 11.62 15.12 -5.06
C LEU A 128 12.97 15.21 -4.31
N TYR A 129 13.82 14.19 -4.44
CA TYR A 129 15.14 14.21 -3.79
C TYR A 129 16.07 15.26 -4.40
N VAL A 130 16.06 15.46 -5.72
CA VAL A 130 16.81 16.57 -6.36
C VAL A 130 16.44 17.93 -5.75
N LEU A 131 15.14 18.16 -5.49
CA LEU A 131 14.65 19.39 -4.85
C LEU A 131 15.01 19.51 -3.36
N GLN A 132 15.11 18.39 -2.63
CA GLN A 132 15.31 18.37 -1.18
C GLN A 132 16.78 18.29 -0.74
N ILE A 133 17.60 17.50 -1.46
CA ILE A 133 18.98 17.15 -1.08
C ILE A 133 20.00 17.38 -2.20
N GLY A 134 19.57 17.87 -3.38
CA GLY A 134 20.44 18.12 -4.52
C GLY A 134 20.66 16.89 -5.41
N GLU A 135 21.14 17.12 -6.63
CA GLU A 135 21.19 16.10 -7.68
C GLU A 135 22.16 14.94 -7.37
N GLU A 136 23.36 15.25 -6.90
CA GLU A 136 24.40 14.26 -6.58
C GLU A 136 23.92 13.26 -5.51
N ALA A 137 23.36 13.75 -4.40
CA ALA A 137 22.83 12.91 -3.34
C ALA A 137 21.54 12.16 -3.74
N ALA A 138 20.75 12.69 -4.68
CA ALA A 138 19.54 12.04 -5.17
C ALA A 138 19.83 10.78 -6.02
N GLN A 139 21.00 10.68 -6.65
CA GLN A 139 21.37 9.53 -7.48
C GLN A 139 21.58 8.25 -6.67
N GLU A 140 22.03 8.36 -5.42
CA GLU A 140 22.26 7.21 -4.53
C GLU A 140 20.99 6.77 -3.77
N HIS A 141 19.87 7.49 -3.93
CA HIS A 141 18.69 7.30 -3.09
C HIS A 141 17.58 6.46 -3.74
N ASP A 142 17.28 5.30 -3.15
CA ASP A 142 16.08 4.51 -3.48
C ASP A 142 14.80 5.34 -3.30
N SER A 143 13.83 5.19 -4.21
CA SER A 143 12.57 5.96 -4.20
C SER A 143 11.35 5.06 -4.35
N CYS A 144 10.25 5.41 -3.68
CA CYS A 144 8.99 4.67 -3.73
C CYS A 144 8.40 4.63 -5.16
N THR A 145 8.57 5.71 -5.94
CA THR A 145 8.30 5.72 -7.38
C THR A 145 9.06 4.61 -8.12
N ASN A 146 10.39 4.56 -8.03
CA ASN A 146 11.17 3.53 -8.75
C ASN A 146 10.83 2.11 -8.24
N ASN A 147 10.58 1.97 -6.94
CA ASN A 147 10.18 0.72 -6.32
C ASN A 147 8.84 0.19 -6.83
N LEU A 148 7.86 1.07 -7.10
CA LEU A 148 6.61 0.69 -7.74
C LEU A 148 6.86 0.15 -9.16
N TYR A 149 7.56 0.92 -10.01
CA TYR A 149 7.82 0.51 -11.39
C TYR A 149 8.63 -0.78 -11.48
N ASN A 150 9.67 -0.94 -10.66
CA ASN A 150 10.47 -2.17 -10.59
C ASN A 150 9.61 -3.37 -10.15
N ALA A 151 8.79 -3.22 -9.11
CA ALA A 151 7.92 -4.29 -8.63
C ALA A 151 6.83 -4.69 -9.65
N LEU A 152 6.33 -3.75 -10.46
CA LEU A 152 5.44 -4.06 -11.58
C LEU A 152 6.19 -4.78 -12.71
N ALA A 153 7.41 -4.34 -13.04
CA ALA A 153 8.24 -4.94 -14.09
C ALA A 153 8.61 -6.40 -13.79
N GLU A 154 8.85 -6.77 -12.52
CA GLU A 154 9.02 -8.16 -12.07
C GLU A 154 7.86 -9.11 -12.48
N LEU A 155 6.71 -8.54 -12.83
CA LEU A 155 5.47 -9.23 -13.11
C LEU A 155 5.04 -9.12 -14.59
N GLY A 156 5.92 -8.55 -15.43
CA GLY A 156 5.63 -8.25 -16.82
C GLY A 156 4.61 -7.12 -17.00
N LEU A 157 4.44 -6.26 -16.00
CA LEU A 157 3.48 -5.17 -15.99
C LEU A 157 4.20 -3.81 -16.08
N ALA A 158 3.64 -2.90 -16.86
CA ALA A 158 4.07 -1.51 -16.92
C ALA A 158 2.83 -0.62 -16.84
N LEU A 159 2.89 0.44 -16.03
CA LEU A 159 1.95 1.55 -16.19
C LEU A 159 2.28 2.24 -17.51
N ALA A 160 1.25 2.68 -18.24
CA ALA A 160 1.47 3.33 -19.52
C ALA A 160 2.29 4.61 -19.32
N GLU A 161 3.48 4.66 -19.93
CA GLU A 161 4.16 5.90 -20.21
C GLU A 161 3.29 6.68 -21.21
N ASP A 162 2.50 7.65 -20.74
CA ASP A 162 1.89 8.61 -21.63
C ASP A 162 3.00 9.54 -22.14
N PRO A 163 3.36 9.51 -23.44
CA PRO A 163 4.46 10.32 -23.97
C PRO A 163 4.22 11.83 -23.87
N ARG A 164 3.00 12.26 -23.49
CA ARG A 164 2.60 13.66 -23.32
C ARG A 164 2.64 14.14 -21.87
N SER A 165 2.65 13.24 -20.88
CA SER A 165 2.63 13.59 -19.46
C SER A 165 3.74 12.94 -18.61
N GLY A 166 4.53 12.03 -19.19
CA GLY A 166 5.71 11.45 -18.55
C GLY A 166 5.39 10.44 -17.46
N TYR A 167 6.33 10.22 -16.54
CA TYR A 167 6.20 9.26 -15.43
C TYR A 167 5.18 9.72 -14.38
N TYR A 168 3.90 9.44 -14.59
CA TYR A 168 2.87 9.65 -13.57
C TYR A 168 2.83 8.49 -12.56
N THR A 169 3.30 8.74 -11.34
CA THR A 169 3.09 7.84 -10.19
C THR A 169 1.76 8.20 -9.49
N PRO A 170 0.78 7.30 -9.40
CA PRO A 170 -0.45 7.54 -8.65
C PRO A 170 -0.17 7.83 -7.17
N ALA A 171 -1.00 8.66 -6.52
CA ALA A 171 -0.84 8.94 -5.09
C ALA A 171 -1.03 7.65 -4.24
N PRO A 172 -0.04 7.24 -3.44
CA PRO A 172 -0.13 6.07 -2.56
C PRO A 172 -1.11 6.25 -1.40
N PHE A 173 -1.48 5.14 -0.76
CA PHE A 173 -1.91 5.13 0.63
C PHE A 173 -0.66 4.96 1.51
N ASN A 174 -0.25 5.99 2.25
CA ASN A 174 1.01 6.01 3.01
C ASN A 174 0.81 5.42 4.40
N LEU A 175 0.97 4.10 4.50
CA LEU A 175 0.74 3.34 5.72
C LEU A 175 1.74 3.73 6.81
N TRP A 176 1.19 4.04 7.99
CA TRP A 176 1.93 4.48 9.19
C TRP A 176 2.72 5.79 9.05
N MET A 177 2.59 6.49 7.92
CA MET A 177 3.14 7.83 7.74
C MET A 177 2.29 8.84 8.52
N ASN A 178 2.96 9.70 9.28
CA ASN A 178 2.31 10.67 10.16
C ASN A 178 2.49 12.07 9.57
N VAL A 179 1.65 12.43 8.60
CA VAL A 179 1.58 13.78 8.04
C VAL A 179 0.45 14.54 8.72
N ALA A 180 0.76 15.69 9.30
CA ALA A 180 -0.22 16.58 9.91
C ALA A 180 -0.16 17.96 9.24
N PRO A 181 -1.29 18.58 8.84
CA PRO A 181 -1.29 19.99 8.46
C PRO A 181 -0.97 20.85 9.68
N GLU A 182 -0.31 21.99 9.45
CA GLU A 182 -0.12 22.99 10.50
C GLU A 182 -1.48 23.61 10.88
N PRO A 183 -1.71 23.99 12.16
CA PRO A 183 -3.00 24.53 12.61
C PRO A 183 -3.45 25.83 11.94
N ASP A 184 -2.52 26.54 11.28
CA ASP A 184 -2.77 27.76 10.51
C ASP A 184 -2.86 27.54 8.99
N GLU A 185 -2.85 26.27 8.56
CA GLU A 185 -2.86 25.83 7.15
C GLU A 185 -1.65 26.31 6.31
N SER A 186 -0.60 26.85 6.94
CA SER A 186 0.59 27.36 6.23
C SER A 186 1.44 26.28 5.57
N GLY A 187 1.29 25.02 5.99
CA GLY A 187 2.04 23.87 5.50
C GLY A 187 1.63 22.57 6.18
N TYR A 188 2.55 21.60 6.18
CA TYR A 188 2.40 20.33 6.88
C TYR A 188 3.73 19.83 7.43
N ALA A 189 3.68 19.06 8.51
CA ALA A 189 4.82 18.41 9.13
C ALA A 189 4.81 16.90 8.88
N CYS A 190 5.95 16.36 8.45
CA CYS A 190 6.23 14.92 8.48
C CYS A 190 6.74 14.53 9.87
N LEU A 191 5.82 14.09 10.72
CA LEU A 191 6.09 13.72 12.11
C LEU A 191 6.64 12.29 12.21
N PRO A 192 7.33 11.93 13.32
CA PRO A 192 7.67 10.55 13.60
C PRO A 192 6.41 9.63 13.60
N PRO A 193 6.52 8.36 13.20
CA PRO A 193 5.39 7.43 13.22
C PRO A 193 4.75 7.37 14.61
N ALA A 194 3.47 7.72 14.70
CA ALA A 194 2.75 7.89 15.97
C ALA A 194 2.94 6.68 16.90
N PRO A 195 3.17 6.84 18.20
CA PRO A 195 3.45 5.70 19.08
C PRO A 195 2.30 4.69 19.09
N VAL A 196 2.62 3.40 19.02
CA VAL A 196 1.66 2.34 19.37
C VAL A 196 1.49 2.40 20.89
N GLY A 197 0.24 2.42 21.38
CA GLY A 197 -0.02 2.42 22.82
C GLY A 197 0.62 1.19 23.48
N SER A 198 1.50 1.42 24.46
CA SER A 198 2.11 0.33 25.22
C SER A 198 1.08 -0.31 26.14
N ARG A 199 0.60 -1.51 25.78
CA ARG A 199 0.26 -2.48 26.83
C ARG A 199 1.54 -2.80 27.60
N GLU A 200 1.44 -2.85 28.92
CA GLU A 200 2.58 -3.04 29.82
C GLU A 200 3.45 -4.22 29.37
N GLY A 201 4.72 -3.93 29.11
CA GLY A 201 5.65 -4.85 28.44
C GLY A 201 6.49 -4.10 27.40
N ASN A 202 7.81 -4.22 27.49
CA ASN A 202 8.78 -3.39 26.78
C ASN A 202 8.97 -3.76 25.29
N GLY A 203 7.88 -4.07 24.58
CA GLY A 203 7.87 -4.52 23.19
C GLY A 203 7.22 -3.49 22.26
N ARG A 204 7.96 -3.05 21.23
CA ARG A 204 7.33 -2.44 20.05
C ARG A 204 6.65 -3.56 19.26
N TYR A 205 5.34 -3.70 19.43
CA TYR A 205 4.55 -4.67 18.68
C TYR A 205 4.49 -4.30 17.19
N PRO A 206 4.38 -5.29 16.28
CA PRO A 206 4.18 -5.02 14.87
C PRO A 206 2.85 -4.29 14.66
N ARG A 207 2.87 -3.29 13.78
CA ARG A 207 1.65 -2.65 13.28
C ARG A 207 1.20 -3.44 12.06
N ASP A 208 -0.01 -3.95 12.10
CA ASP A 208 -0.54 -4.83 11.08
C ASP A 208 -1.77 -4.18 10.48
N VAL A 209 -1.73 -3.96 9.17
CA VAL A 209 -2.93 -3.59 8.39
C VAL A 209 -3.32 -4.77 7.51
N HIS A 210 -4.62 -5.02 7.41
CA HIS A 210 -5.17 -6.13 6.63
C HIS A 210 -6.16 -5.62 5.61
N PHE A 211 -6.05 -6.12 4.38
CA PHE A 211 -6.94 -5.75 3.28
C PHE A 211 -7.49 -6.99 2.58
N GLN A 212 -8.68 -6.87 1.99
CA GLN A 212 -9.24 -7.85 1.06
C GLN A 212 -9.43 -7.20 -0.32
N ALA A 213 -9.05 -7.92 -1.38
CA ALA A 213 -9.23 -7.46 -2.74
C ALA A 213 -10.69 -7.60 -3.20
N VAL A 214 -11.26 -6.53 -3.74
CA VAL A 214 -12.58 -6.53 -4.39
C VAL A 214 -12.43 -6.78 -5.89
N ALA A 215 -11.41 -6.17 -6.50
CA ALA A 215 -10.99 -6.36 -7.88
C ALA A 215 -9.54 -5.83 -8.05
N ALA A 216 -8.54 -6.58 -7.58
CA ALA A 216 -7.13 -6.17 -7.63
C ALA A 216 -6.21 -7.37 -7.89
N CYS A 217 -5.13 -7.18 -8.65
CA CYS A 217 -4.23 -8.25 -9.09
C CYS A 217 -2.85 -7.69 -9.52
N VAL A 218 -1.72 -8.28 -9.08
CA VAL A 218 -0.38 -7.95 -9.64
C VAL A 218 0.54 -9.16 -10.00
N GLY A 219 0.93 -10.08 -9.10
CA GLY A 219 1.69 -11.33 -9.42
C GLY A 219 2.13 -12.24 -8.23
N PRO A 220 1.97 -13.59 -8.23
CA PRO A 220 1.76 -14.51 -9.37
C PRO A 220 0.55 -15.50 -9.25
N ARG A 221 0.22 -16.21 -10.35
CA ARG A 221 0.21 -17.70 -10.40
C ARG A 221 0.00 -18.22 -11.83
N ALA A 222 0.86 -19.12 -12.29
CA ALA A 222 0.50 -20.22 -13.19
C ALA A 222 1.49 -21.39 -12.99
N PRO A 223 1.01 -22.63 -12.80
CA PRO A 223 1.84 -23.82 -12.99
C PRO A 223 1.15 -24.81 -13.94
N VAL A 224 1.59 -24.87 -15.20
CA VAL A 224 1.37 -26.02 -16.09
C VAL A 224 2.64 -26.23 -16.92
N PRO A 225 3.25 -27.42 -16.92
CA PRO A 225 4.45 -27.68 -17.73
C PRO A 225 4.09 -27.85 -19.21
N ARG A 226 5.06 -27.66 -20.12
CA ARG A 226 5.07 -28.35 -21.42
C ARG A 226 6.45 -28.91 -21.72
N GLY A 227 6.46 -30.22 -21.89
CA GLY A 227 7.61 -31.12 -21.94
C GLY A 227 7.11 -32.57 -21.99
N ALA A 228 6.01 -32.74 -22.72
CA ALA A 228 5.29 -33.95 -23.10
C ALA A 228 4.68 -33.66 -24.48
#